data_AF-A0A529XG78-F1
#
_entry.id   AF-A0A529XG78-F1
#
_cell.length_a   1.000
_cell.length_b   1.000
_cell.length_c   1.000
_cell.angle_alpha   90.00
_cell.angle_beta   90.00
_cell.angle_gamma   90.00
#
_symmetry.space_group_name_H-M   'P 1'
#
loop_
_entity.id
_entity.type
_entity.pdbx_description
1 polymer ?
#
loop_
_entity_poly.entity_id
_entity_poly.type
_entity_poly.pdbx_seq_one_letter_code
_entity_poly.pdbx_strand_id
1 'polypeptide(L)' 'MTTIARPIVMQDQPDAPALVVTAGGIEFDRVNFNYWRKDGKGGVIDNLSLKIAPGERVGLI' A
#
# COMPACT_ATOMS: atom_id res chain seq x y z
N MET A 1 -1.74 9.52 32.45
CA MET A 1 -1.07 10.13 31.29
C MET A 1 -1.73 9.56 30.05
N THR A 2 -2.67 10.30 29.46
CA THR A 2 -3.54 9.79 28.39
C THR A 2 -2.96 10.24 27.05
N THR A 3 -2.39 9.30 26.28
CA THR A 3 -1.81 9.61 24.96
C THR A 3 -2.90 9.57 23.89
N ILE A 4 -2.86 10.53 22.96
CA ILE A 4 -3.73 10.60 21.77
C ILE A 4 -3.26 9.59 20.70
N ALA A 5 -2.07 9.00 20.87
CA ALA A 5 -1.50 8.07 19.92
C ALA A 5 -2.37 6.80 19.82
N ARG A 6 -2.99 6.60 18.64
CA ARG A 6 -3.64 5.34 18.30
C ARG A 6 -2.56 4.28 18.02
N PRO A 7 -2.78 3.02 18.42
CA PRO A 7 -1.86 1.94 18.10
C PRO A 7 -1.63 1.84 16.59
N ILE A 8 -0.40 1.54 16.20
CA ILE A 8 -0.09 1.16 14.82
C ILE A 8 -0.88 -0.12 14.52
N VAL A 9 -1.82 -0.02 13.59
CA VAL A 9 -2.73 -1.13 13.25
C VAL A 9 -2.10 -2.15 12.31
N MET A 10 -1.01 -1.78 11.65
CA MET A 10 -0.31 -2.61 10.68
C MET A 10 0.99 -3.10 11.31
N GLN A 11 0.98 -4.36 11.73
CA GLN A 11 2.14 -5.02 12.34
C GLN A 11 2.70 -6.04 11.36
N ASP A 12 4.01 -6.23 11.42
CA ASP A 12 4.66 -7.32 10.72
C ASP A 12 4.14 -8.66 11.26
N GLN A 13 4.14 -9.67 10.40
CA GLN A 13 3.94 -11.04 10.86
C GLN A 13 5.12 -11.48 11.75
N PRO A 14 4.91 -12.41 12.68
CA PRO A 14 6.01 -13.02 13.42
C PRO A 14 7.10 -13.51 12.46
N ASP A 15 8.35 -13.20 12.76
CA ASP A 15 9.52 -13.58 11.97
C ASP A 15 9.50 -13.09 10.50
N ALA A 16 8.80 -11.99 10.22
CA ALA A 16 8.79 -11.39 8.89
C ALA A 16 10.23 -11.09 8.43
N PRO A 17 10.68 -11.63 7.28
CA PRO A 17 12.02 -11.39 6.79
C PRO A 17 12.14 -9.95 6.28
N ALA A 18 13.36 -9.42 6.32
CA ALA A 18 13.65 -8.15 5.66
C ALA A 18 13.42 -8.27 4.15
N LEU A 19 12.76 -7.28 3.56
CA LEU A 19 12.58 -7.19 2.11
C LEU A 19 13.94 -6.94 1.44
N VAL A 20 14.36 -7.85 0.55
CA VAL A 20 15.57 -7.69 -0.26
C VAL A 20 15.19 -7.20 -1.66
N VAL A 21 15.53 -5.95 -1.97
CA VAL A 21 15.24 -5.34 -3.27
C VAL A 21 16.46 -5.47 -4.19
N THR A 22 16.33 -6.25 -5.26
CA THR A 22 17.40 -6.45 -6.26
C THR A 22 17.21 -5.58 -7.51
N ALA A 23 15.98 -5.18 -7.81
CA ALA A 23 15.63 -4.29 -8.91
C ALA A 23 14.42 -3.43 -8.51
N GLY A 24 14.42 -2.15 -8.91
CA GLY A 24 13.38 -1.18 -8.55
C GLY A 24 12.10 -1.28 -9.37
N GLY A 25 11.58 -2.49 -9.59
CA GLY A 25 10.28 -2.69 -10.24
C GLY A 25 9.11 -2.50 -9.26
N ILE A 26 7.96 -2.08 -9.76
CA ILE A 26 6.73 -1.90 -8.97
C ILE A 26 5.57 -2.64 -9.66
N GLU A 27 4.80 -3.41 -8.89
CA GLU A 27 3.58 -4.07 -9.36
C GLU A 27 2.41 -3.79 -8.41
N PHE A 28 1.36 -3.19 -8.96
CA PHE A 28 0.03 -3.19 -8.38
C PHE A 28 -0.74 -4.33 -9.04
N ASP A 29 -1.27 -5.26 -8.25
CA ASP A 29 -2.08 -6.38 -8.73
C ASP A 29 -3.51 -6.28 -8.18
N ARG A 30 -4.46 -5.88 -9.03
CA ARG A 30 -5.90 -5.76 -8.70
C ARG A 30 -6.17 -5.04 -7.36
N VAL A 31 -5.44 -3.96 -7.11
CA VAL A 31 -5.46 -3.22 -5.84
C VAL A 31 -6.75 -2.43 -5.70
N ASN A 32 -7.38 -2.55 -4.53
CA ASN A 32 -8.53 -1.75 -4.10
C ASN A 32 -8.13 -0.96 -2.85
N PHE A 33 -8.44 0.34 -2.81
CA PHE A 33 -8.09 1.19 -1.67
C PHE A 33 -9.22 2.15 -1.28
N ASN A 34 -9.43 2.24 0.04
CA ASN A 34 -10.27 3.24 0.67
C ASN A 34 -9.73 3.56 2.07
N TYR A 35 -10.12 4.70 2.62
CA TYR A 35 -9.69 5.15 3.96
C TYR A 35 -10.46 4.49 5.11
N TRP A 36 -10.96 3.26 4.93
CA TRP A 36 -11.72 2.52 5.93
C TRP A 36 -12.97 3.29 6.43
N ARG A 37 -13.62 4.04 5.52
CA ARG A 37 -14.84 4.79 5.84
C ARG A 37 -15.96 3.77 6.14
N LYS A 38 -16.56 3.89 7.33
CA LYS A 38 -17.55 2.92 7.84
C LYS A 38 -18.86 2.88 7.04
N ASP A 39 -19.10 3.85 6.16
CA ASP A 39 -20.29 3.96 5.33
C ASP A 39 -20.18 3.21 3.99
N GLY A 40 -19.03 2.58 3.70
CA GLY A 40 -18.80 1.79 2.50
C GLY A 40 -18.85 2.58 1.19
N LYS A 41 -18.88 3.92 1.25
CA LYS A 41 -18.95 4.82 0.09
C LYS A 41 -17.59 5.53 -0.09
N GLY A 42 -17.20 5.74 -1.36
CA GLY A 42 -16.00 6.52 -1.69
C GLY A 42 -14.69 5.73 -1.68
N GLY A 43 -14.66 4.59 -2.38
CA GLY A 43 -13.41 3.97 -2.78
C GLY A 43 -12.57 4.94 -3.62
N VAL A 44 -11.27 5.03 -3.31
CA VAL A 44 -10.34 5.94 -4.00
C VAL A 44 -9.70 5.24 -5.19
N ILE A 45 -9.39 3.94 -5.02
CA ILE A 45 -8.84 3.09 -6.08
C ILE A 45 -9.73 1.84 -6.15
N ASP A 46 -10.17 1.52 -7.36
CA ASP A 46 -10.93 0.31 -7.67
C ASP A 46 -10.16 -0.51 -8.72
N ASN A 47 -9.82 -1.75 -8.35
CA ASN A 47 -9.17 -2.76 -9.19
C ASN A 47 -7.96 -2.29 -10.03
N LEU A 48 -7.07 -1.48 -9.47
CA LEU A 48 -5.88 -0.99 -10.18
C LEU A 48 -4.86 -2.11 -10.41
N SER A 49 -4.50 -2.33 -11.67
CA SER A 49 -3.35 -3.16 -12.06
C SER A 49 -2.36 -2.34 -12.87
N LEU A 50 -1.12 -2.24 -12.40
CA LEU A 50 -0.07 -1.42 -13.01
C LEU A 50 1.28 -2.10 -12.78
N LYS A 51 2.11 -2.17 -13.82
CA LYS A 51 3.49 -2.66 -13.73
C LYS A 51 4.42 -1.57 -14.22
N ILE A 52 5.43 -1.26 -13.41
CA ILE A 52 6.49 -0.29 -13.71
C ILE A 52 7.80 -1.08 -13.70
N ALA A 53 8.49 -1.11 -14.83
CA ALA A 53 9.74 -1.84 -14.97
C ALA A 53 10.89 -1.19 -14.18
N PRO A 54 11.93 -1.94 -13.81
CA PRO A 54 13.11 -1.36 -13.19
C PRO A 54 13.74 -0.26 -14.07
N GLY A 55 13.90 0.94 -13.50
CA GLY A 55 14.46 2.10 -14.21
C GLY A 55 13.47 2.87 -15.08
N GLU A 56 12.20 2.45 -15.13
CA GLU A 56 11.16 3.16 -15.85
C GLU A 56 10.84 4.52 -15.20
N ARG A 57 10.60 5.53 -16.04
CA ARG A 57 10.18 6.88 -15.60
C ARG A 57 8.68 7.01 -15.79
N VAL A 58 7.95 7.20 -14.70
CA VAL A 58 6.49 7.37 -14.69
C VAL A 58 6.12 8.79 -14.27
N GLY A 59 5.14 9.37 -14.96
CA GLY A 59 4.41 10.56 -14.52
C GLY A 59 3.01 10.14 -14.06
N LEU A 60 2.61 10.59 -12.87
CA LEU A 60 1.24 10.45 -12.38
C LEU A 60 0.52 11.78 -12.62
N ILE A 61 -0.61 11.72 -13.32
CA ILE A 61 -1.47 12.89 -13.62
C ILE A 61 -2.84 12.75 -12.96
#